data_AF-A0A7C5C353-F1
#
_entry.id   AF-A0A7C5C353-F1
#
_cell.length_a   1.000
_cell.length_b   1.000
_cell.length_c   1.000
_cell.angle_alpha   90.00
_cell.angle_beta   90.00
_cell.angle_gamma   90.00
#
_symmetry.space_group_name_H-M   'P 1'
#
loop_
_entity.id
_entity.type
_entity.pdbx_description
1 polymer ?
#
loop_
_entity_poly.entity_id
_entity_poly.type
_entity_poly.pdbx_seq_one_letter_code
_entity_poly.pdbx_strand_id
1 'polypeptide(L)'
;MELKTYHEGPSLTRYPGASYNAAMFDKKNTTTGSSPDDTVKLRPLLGIRPGVYLTILYALMVGVILFFILLYPGMSKPGGLLSVTSEPQGAAVRVDGVYRGTTPTTFFLPRGSHGVDLVLPGFVDLHKSITMGSRTFASRFFPARQQLMGTLTAQDPAGAFLLGAQEFTRWSFTGEPSETYQFPLVLSDAAYRMGPYLRDPAVQAPVDRLIRGAVRFANNGTSLRDLGRAKFYVDAAGLAPSPLSALKTLRDTLSYLSENPGTALWLETALPKDTAQVLLNSDWYHAQVKAATEIGQGVHPSPRSSTGGERVSLGSLTFISLDGPSMTVGGTYPQRVTLLPFKIAETEVSEAAWRAFVTENPQWAAERRDELVQKGLVNSEYLLPTEDPKFPSGTVPGVSWYAAQAFCQWLTTKLPAQLRAYEVRLPTESEWEWA
;
A
#
# COMPACT_ATOMS: atom_id res chain seq x y z
N MET A 1 35.50 15.46 30.47
CA MET A 1 36.83 14.87 30.74
C MET A 1 37.76 15.37 29.66
N GLU A 2 38.93 15.81 30.08
CA GLU A 2 39.75 16.87 29.50
C GLU A 2 41.00 16.27 28.79
N LEU A 3 41.64 17.08 27.94
CA LEU A 3 43.10 17.19 27.71
C LEU A 3 43.69 16.78 26.34
N LYS A 4 44.23 17.85 25.71
CA LYS A 4 45.62 18.08 25.28
C LYS A 4 46.16 17.49 23.97
N THR A 5 46.38 18.42 23.06
CA THR A 5 47.52 18.57 22.14
C THR A 5 48.89 18.34 22.79
N TYR A 6 49.81 17.71 22.05
CA TYR A 6 51.26 17.81 22.23
C TYR A 6 51.99 17.82 20.88
N HIS A 7 53.09 18.56 20.87
CA HIS A 7 53.97 18.94 19.77
C HIS A 7 55.12 17.92 19.54
N GLU A 8 55.81 18.11 18.40
CA GLU A 8 57.22 17.77 18.08
C GLU A 8 57.56 16.39 17.50
N GLY A 9 58.22 16.43 16.32
CA GLY A 9 58.82 15.28 15.62
C GLY A 9 60.30 15.10 15.97
N PRO A 10 61.01 14.19 15.28
CA PRO A 10 62.41 14.49 14.96
C PRO A 10 62.97 13.91 13.63
N SER A 11 63.98 14.66 13.15
CA SER A 11 65.26 14.29 12.50
C SER A 11 65.34 13.36 11.28
N LEU A 12 65.95 13.89 10.21
CA LEU A 12 66.55 13.13 9.10
C LEU A 12 68.07 13.16 9.20
N THR A 13 68.66 11.97 9.11
CA THR A 13 70.08 11.65 9.25
C THR A 13 70.88 11.97 7.98
N ARG A 14 72.06 12.58 8.17
CA ARG A 14 73.11 12.76 7.13
C ARG A 14 73.92 11.48 6.96
N TYR A 15 74.39 11.23 5.74
CA TYR A 15 75.60 10.44 5.46
C TYR A 15 76.76 11.35 5.00
N PRO A 16 78.03 10.96 5.23
CA PRO A 16 79.18 11.86 5.20
C PRO A 16 80.13 11.66 4.01
N GLY A 17 80.86 12.74 3.68
CA GLY A 17 82.32 12.73 3.60
C GLY A 17 82.98 12.37 2.26
N ALA A 18 83.40 13.40 1.52
CA ALA A 18 84.72 13.44 0.91
C ALA A 18 85.16 14.91 0.78
N SER A 19 86.18 15.29 1.55
CA SER A 19 86.93 16.55 1.40
C SER A 19 88.00 16.38 0.33
N TYR A 20 88.40 17.46 -0.35
CA TYR A 20 89.81 17.80 -0.61
C TYR A 20 89.94 19.27 -1.06
N ASN A 21 91.13 19.80 -0.83
CA ASN A 21 91.50 21.19 -0.59
C ASN A 21 91.50 22.14 -1.79
N ALA A 22 91.42 23.43 -1.42
CA ALA A 22 91.79 24.56 -2.25
C ALA A 22 93.30 24.58 -2.57
N ALA A 23 93.65 24.80 -3.84
CA ALA A 23 94.44 25.94 -4.30
C ALA A 23 94.83 25.77 -5.79
N MET A 24 95.09 26.92 -6.41
CA MET A 24 96.05 27.16 -7.49
C MET A 24 95.53 27.31 -8.94
N PHE A 25 95.83 28.50 -9.46
CA PHE A 25 95.86 28.93 -10.88
C PHE A 25 94.50 29.09 -11.57
N ASP A 26 94.25 30.04 -12.44
CA ASP A 26 94.87 31.27 -12.93
C ASP A 26 93.78 31.87 -13.83
N LYS A 27 93.70 33.19 -13.98
CA LYS A 27 92.68 33.82 -14.82
C LYS A 27 92.90 33.41 -16.28
N LYS A 28 91.97 32.67 -16.87
CA LYS A 28 91.75 32.67 -18.32
C LYS A 28 90.27 32.52 -18.67
N ASN A 29 89.76 33.58 -19.31
CA ASN A 29 88.48 33.61 -20.00
C ASN A 29 88.32 32.40 -20.93
N THR A 30 87.24 31.65 -20.78
CA THR A 30 86.66 30.88 -21.87
C THR A 30 85.15 30.78 -21.69
N THR A 31 84.45 31.44 -22.60
CA THR A 31 83.01 31.43 -22.85
C THR A 31 82.57 30.05 -23.33
N THR A 32 81.51 29.47 -22.75
CA THR A 32 80.53 28.50 -23.32
C THR A 32 79.81 27.79 -22.17
N GLY A 33 78.49 27.60 -22.11
CA GLY A 33 77.38 28.05 -22.94
C GLY A 33 76.12 27.86 -22.09
N SER A 34 75.38 28.95 -21.87
CA SER A 34 74.01 28.85 -21.39
C SER A 34 73.21 28.23 -22.53
N SER A 35 72.55 27.10 -22.26
CA SER A 35 71.48 26.59 -23.13
C SER A 35 70.58 27.78 -23.49
N PRO A 36 70.34 28.06 -24.77
CA PRO A 36 69.57 29.23 -25.14
C PRO A 36 68.21 29.12 -24.45
N ASP A 37 67.83 30.17 -23.74
CA ASP A 37 66.44 30.44 -23.41
C ASP A 37 65.74 30.54 -24.77
N ASP A 38 65.21 29.40 -25.21
CA ASP A 38 64.57 29.22 -26.50
C ASP A 38 63.26 30.01 -26.44
N THR A 39 63.40 31.33 -26.62
CA THR A 39 62.30 32.27 -26.67
C THR A 39 61.57 32.01 -27.97
N VAL A 40 60.54 31.17 -27.89
CA VAL A 40 59.64 30.85 -28.99
C VAL A 40 58.94 32.13 -29.45
N LYS A 41 59.55 32.83 -30.41
CA LYS A 41 58.98 34.01 -31.06
C LYS A 41 58.06 33.54 -32.17
N LEU A 42 56.75 33.58 -31.89
CA LEU A 42 55.76 33.24 -32.90
C LEU A 42 55.83 34.24 -34.07
N ARG A 43 55.78 33.73 -35.30
CA ARG A 43 55.86 34.55 -36.51
C ARG A 43 54.52 35.23 -36.77
N PRO A 44 54.51 36.49 -37.28
CA PRO A 44 53.29 37.12 -37.73
C PRO A 44 52.69 36.31 -38.89
N LEU A 45 51.38 36.03 -38.80
CA LEU A 45 50.63 35.30 -39.81
C LEU A 45 49.75 36.30 -40.56
N LEU A 46 49.83 36.35 -41.90
CA LEU A 46 49.03 37.27 -42.73
C LEU A 46 49.11 38.75 -42.32
N GLY A 47 50.26 39.20 -41.79
CA GLY A 47 50.45 40.58 -41.32
C GLY A 47 49.89 40.89 -39.92
N ILE A 48 49.32 39.90 -39.23
CA ILE A 48 48.75 40.05 -37.88
C ILE A 48 49.81 39.75 -36.82
N ARG A 49 49.93 40.61 -35.80
CA ARG A 49 50.86 40.44 -34.66
C ARG A 49 50.47 39.22 -33.80
N PRO A 50 51.44 38.46 -33.25
CA PRO A 50 51.21 37.31 -32.38
C PRO A 50 50.15 37.43 -31.30
N GLY A 51 50.16 38.54 -30.56
CA GLY A 51 49.17 38.77 -29.51
C GLY A 51 47.74 38.80 -30.03
N VAL A 52 47.50 39.31 -31.24
CA VAL A 52 46.14 39.52 -31.77
C VAL A 52 45.52 38.22 -32.26
N TYR A 53 46.25 37.39 -33.02
CA TYR A 53 45.68 36.10 -33.43
C TYR A 53 45.54 35.14 -32.24
N LEU A 54 46.40 35.25 -31.22
CA LEU A 54 46.33 34.44 -30.02
C LEU A 54 45.12 34.84 -29.14
N THR A 55 44.82 36.13 -28.99
CA THR A 55 43.59 36.56 -28.29
C THR A 55 42.33 36.16 -29.03
N ILE A 56 42.31 36.25 -30.36
CA ILE A 56 41.20 35.75 -31.18
C ILE A 56 41.01 34.24 -30.98
N LEU A 57 42.11 33.47 -31.00
CA LEU A 57 42.08 32.03 -30.78
C LEU A 57 41.54 31.67 -29.39
N TYR A 58 42.01 32.34 -28.33
CA TYR A 58 41.49 32.12 -26.98
C TYR A 58 40.03 32.55 -26.82
N ALA A 59 39.63 33.68 -27.40
CA ALA A 59 38.24 34.13 -27.39
C ALA A 59 37.33 33.11 -28.11
N LEU A 60 37.76 32.56 -29.24
CA LEU A 60 37.05 31.52 -29.96
C LEU A 60 36.96 30.22 -29.14
N MET A 61 38.07 29.80 -28.52
CA MET A 61 38.09 28.63 -27.63
C MET A 61 37.12 28.79 -26.45
N VAL A 62 37.13 29.94 -25.79
CA VAL A 62 36.16 30.27 -24.72
C VAL A 62 34.74 30.27 -25.26
N GLY A 63 34.49 30.83 -26.44
CA GLY A 63 33.18 30.81 -27.09
C GLY A 63 32.66 29.40 -27.36
N VAL A 64 33.52 28.49 -27.84
CA VAL A 64 33.19 27.08 -28.06
C VAL A 64 32.89 26.38 -26.73
N ILE A 65 33.70 26.60 -25.71
CA ILE A 65 33.47 26.06 -24.36
C ILE A 65 32.12 26.55 -23.81
N LEU A 66 31.84 27.85 -23.89
CA LEU A 66 30.57 28.44 -23.46
C LEU A 66 29.39 27.90 -24.27
N PHE A 67 29.54 27.67 -25.57
CA PHE A 67 28.51 27.04 -26.40
C PHE A 67 28.16 25.63 -25.92
N PHE A 68 29.17 24.78 -25.68
CA PHE A 68 28.94 23.41 -25.20
C PHE A 68 28.39 23.36 -23.77
N ILE A 69 28.70 24.36 -22.94
CA ILE A 69 28.20 24.47 -21.57
C ILE A 69 26.77 25.05 -21.53
N LEU A 70 26.50 26.11 -22.29
CA LEU A 70 25.28 26.92 -22.15
C LEU A 70 24.22 26.61 -23.21
N LEU A 71 24.58 26.32 -24.46
CA LEU A 71 23.61 26.25 -25.57
C LEU A 71 23.39 24.81 -26.06
N TYR A 72 24.46 24.03 -26.19
CA TYR A 72 24.40 22.64 -26.70
C TYR A 72 23.45 21.72 -25.91
N PRO A 73 23.38 21.76 -24.56
CA PRO A 73 22.48 20.89 -23.81
C PRO A 73 21.00 21.14 -24.13
N GLY A 74 20.61 22.41 -24.31
CA GLY A 74 19.21 22.79 -24.59
C GLY A 74 18.76 22.48 -26.02
N MET A 75 19.70 22.39 -26.96
CA MET A 75 19.43 22.01 -28.35
C MET A 75 19.42 20.49 -28.57
N SER A 76 20.28 19.75 -27.86
CA SER A 76 20.38 18.29 -28.01
C SER A 76 19.24 17.52 -27.33
N LYS A 77 18.71 18.02 -26.21
CA LYS A 77 17.56 17.44 -25.50
C LYS A 77 16.56 18.53 -25.12
N PRO A 78 15.80 19.06 -26.10
CA PRO A 78 14.82 20.11 -25.82
C PRO A 78 13.69 19.53 -24.96
N GLY A 79 13.42 20.18 -23.83
CA GLY A 79 12.35 19.81 -22.91
C GLY A 79 12.49 20.49 -21.56
N GLY A 80 11.78 19.96 -20.57
CA GLY A 80 11.75 20.46 -19.21
C GLY A 80 11.42 19.40 -18.18
N LEU A 81 11.49 19.75 -16.89
CA LEU A 81 11.05 18.93 -15.78
C LEU A 81 9.56 19.20 -15.52
N LEU A 82 8.73 18.17 -15.65
CA LEU A 82 7.33 18.21 -15.25
C LEU A 82 7.21 17.65 -13.84
N SER A 83 6.65 18.43 -12.92
CA SER A 83 6.23 17.96 -11.60
C SER A 83 4.73 17.71 -11.63
N VAL A 84 4.33 16.47 -11.35
CA VAL A 84 2.93 16.04 -11.36
C VAL A 84 2.50 15.70 -9.95
N THR A 85 1.41 16.33 -9.49
CA THR A 85 0.78 16.09 -8.20
C THR A 85 -0.69 15.72 -8.38
N SER A 86 -1.26 15.01 -7.42
CA SER A 86 -2.69 14.73 -7.42
C SER A 86 -3.32 14.82 -6.03
N GLU A 87 -4.62 15.09 -6.03
CA GLU A 87 -5.49 14.96 -4.86
C GLU A 87 -6.62 13.96 -5.19
N PRO A 88 -6.70 12.81 -4.50
CA PRO A 88 -5.74 12.32 -3.50
C PRO A 88 -4.39 11.93 -4.11
N GLN A 89 -3.36 11.84 -3.26
CA GLN A 89 -2.01 11.41 -3.65
C GLN A 89 -1.94 9.90 -3.94
N GLY A 90 -0.90 9.48 -4.68
CA GLY A 90 -0.66 8.07 -4.99
C GLY A 90 -1.22 7.61 -6.34
N ALA A 91 -1.61 8.53 -7.23
CA ALA A 91 -2.10 8.19 -8.56
C ALA A 91 -0.94 7.81 -9.49
N ALA A 92 -1.09 6.74 -10.25
CA ALA A 92 -0.15 6.37 -11.30
C ALA A 92 -0.19 7.40 -12.42
N VAL A 93 0.98 7.91 -12.80
CA VAL A 93 1.15 8.87 -13.89
C VAL A 93 1.57 8.13 -15.15
N ARG A 94 0.75 8.22 -16.19
CA ARG A 94 1.10 7.73 -17.54
C ARG A 94 1.24 8.92 -18.48
N VAL A 95 2.27 8.92 -19.31
CA VAL A 95 2.49 9.93 -20.35
C VAL A 95 2.55 9.23 -21.69
N ASP A 96 1.65 9.62 -22.59
CA ASP A 96 1.47 9.00 -23.90
C ASP A 96 1.35 7.46 -23.80
N GLY A 97 0.59 7.00 -22.79
CA GLY A 97 0.37 5.58 -22.48
C GLY A 97 1.50 4.89 -21.67
N VAL A 98 2.64 5.55 -21.42
CA VAL A 98 3.78 4.96 -20.71
C VAL A 98 3.84 5.39 -19.25
N TYR A 99 3.97 4.44 -18.32
CA TYR A 99 4.10 4.73 -16.89
C TYR A 99 5.38 5.53 -16.56
N ARG A 100 5.23 6.62 -15.81
CA ARG A 100 6.32 7.55 -15.41
C ARG A 100 6.51 7.67 -13.90
N GLY A 101 5.74 6.94 -13.10
CA GLY A 101 5.81 6.96 -11.64
C GLY A 101 4.46 7.23 -10.99
N THR A 102 4.47 7.51 -9.69
CA THR A 102 3.27 7.78 -8.89
C THR A 102 3.32 9.20 -8.34
N THR A 103 2.20 9.92 -8.28
CA THR A 103 2.15 11.26 -7.70
C THR A 103 2.47 11.25 -6.20
N PRO A 104 3.24 12.23 -5.67
CA PRO A 104 3.95 13.28 -6.42
C PRO A 104 5.21 12.74 -7.11
N THR A 105 5.39 13.06 -8.40
CA THR A 105 6.60 12.67 -9.17
C THR A 105 7.10 13.82 -10.03
N THR A 106 8.40 13.85 -10.27
CA THR A 106 9.03 14.79 -11.20
C THR A 106 9.91 14.05 -12.18
N PHE A 107 9.71 14.29 -13.48
CA PHE A 107 10.50 13.65 -14.53
C PHE A 107 10.74 14.61 -15.69
N PHE A 108 11.74 14.31 -16.52
CA PHE A 108 12.00 15.06 -17.74
C PHE A 108 10.98 14.70 -18.82
N LEU A 109 10.36 15.72 -19.40
CA LEU A 109 9.43 15.61 -20.52
C LEU A 109 10.03 16.35 -21.73
N PRO A 110 10.16 15.68 -22.89
CA PRO A 110 10.60 16.34 -24.12
C PRO A 110 9.69 17.53 -24.49
N ARG A 111 10.22 18.44 -25.30
CA ARG A 111 9.41 19.53 -25.88
C ARG A 111 8.35 18.93 -26.79
N GLY A 112 7.10 19.37 -26.65
CA GLY A 112 5.98 18.89 -27.45
C GLY A 112 4.67 18.89 -26.69
N SER A 113 3.60 18.46 -27.36
CA SER A 113 2.33 18.16 -26.71
C SER A 113 2.32 16.70 -26.26
N HIS A 114 1.90 16.46 -25.02
CA HIS A 114 1.85 15.15 -24.39
C HIS A 114 0.50 14.95 -23.72
N GLY A 115 -0.04 13.74 -23.79
CA GLY A 115 -1.16 13.29 -22.99
C GLY A 115 -0.67 12.76 -21.65
N VAL A 116 -1.26 13.22 -20.55
CA VAL A 116 -0.96 12.78 -19.18
C VAL A 116 -2.21 12.22 -18.55
N ASP A 117 -2.16 10.95 -18.18
CA ASP A 117 -3.25 10.24 -17.51
C ASP A 117 -2.87 10.01 -16.05
N LEU A 118 -3.78 10.35 -15.14
CA LEU A 118 -3.68 10.01 -13.73
C LEU A 118 -4.69 8.90 -13.44
N VAL A 119 -4.19 7.77 -12.97
CA VAL A 119 -4.98 6.56 -12.72
C VAL A 119 -4.86 6.18 -11.25
N LEU A 120 -5.99 6.01 -10.57
CA LEU A 120 -6.03 5.58 -9.17
C LEU A 120 -7.17 4.59 -8.95
N PRO A 121 -6.94 3.39 -8.38
CA PRO A 121 -7.98 2.39 -8.20
C PRO A 121 -9.18 2.92 -7.40
N GLY A 122 -10.39 2.74 -7.94
CA GLY A 122 -11.64 3.25 -7.36
C GLY A 122 -11.95 4.71 -7.71
N PHE A 123 -11.11 5.37 -8.51
CA PHE A 123 -11.31 6.74 -8.97
C PHE A 123 -11.44 6.80 -10.49
N VAL A 124 -12.10 7.85 -10.97
CA VAL A 124 -12.21 8.12 -12.41
C VAL A 124 -10.87 8.64 -12.93
N ASP A 125 -10.35 8.00 -13.97
CA ASP A 125 -9.11 8.40 -14.64
C ASP A 125 -9.18 9.85 -15.13
N LEU A 126 -8.11 10.61 -14.88
CA LEU A 126 -8.03 12.01 -15.27
C LEU A 126 -7.05 12.18 -16.43
N HIS A 127 -7.58 12.56 -17.59
CA HIS A 127 -6.81 12.85 -18.80
C HIS A 127 -6.52 14.35 -18.92
N LYS A 128 -5.25 14.73 -19.10
CA LYS A 128 -4.83 16.12 -19.34
C LYS A 128 -3.85 16.20 -20.51
N SER A 129 -3.99 17.22 -21.35
CA SER A 129 -2.97 17.55 -22.35
C SER A 129 -2.06 18.65 -21.81
N ILE A 130 -0.75 18.49 -21.98
CA ILE A 130 0.25 19.47 -21.61
C ILE A 130 1.19 19.74 -22.77
N THR A 131 1.49 21.01 -23.03
CA THR A 131 2.51 21.40 -24.00
C THR A 131 3.76 21.84 -23.26
N MET A 132 4.80 21.02 -23.36
CA MET A 132 6.10 21.26 -22.73
C MET A 132 6.97 22.14 -23.62
N GLY A 133 7.46 23.24 -23.05
CA GLY A 133 8.46 24.11 -23.68
C GLY A 133 9.87 23.56 -23.54
N SER A 134 10.84 24.30 -24.08
CA SER A 134 12.27 24.06 -23.86
C SER A 134 13.00 25.36 -23.61
N ARG A 135 14.02 25.33 -22.75
CA ARG A 135 14.99 26.43 -22.64
C ARG A 135 16.25 26.03 -23.42
N THR A 136 16.74 26.91 -24.29
CA THR A 136 17.96 26.67 -25.08
C THR A 136 19.23 27.17 -24.37
N PHE A 137 19.16 28.33 -23.71
CA PHE A 137 20.28 28.92 -22.97
C PHE A 137 20.35 28.43 -21.51
N ALA A 138 21.54 28.00 -21.09
CA ALA A 138 21.87 27.51 -19.76
C ALA A 138 20.88 26.44 -19.21
N SER A 139 20.29 25.63 -20.10
CA SER A 139 19.23 24.66 -19.74
C SER A 139 19.69 23.59 -18.75
N ARG A 140 20.99 23.28 -18.74
CA ARG A 140 21.61 22.36 -17.77
C ARG A 140 21.52 22.89 -16.34
N PHE A 141 21.65 24.20 -16.15
CA PHE A 141 21.63 24.85 -14.84
C PHE A 141 20.22 25.29 -14.45
N PHE A 142 19.44 25.73 -15.43
CA PHE A 142 18.11 26.26 -15.24
C PHE A 142 17.11 25.57 -16.18
N PRO A 143 16.78 24.28 -15.97
CA PRO A 143 15.84 23.58 -16.82
C PRO A 143 14.47 24.26 -16.80
N ALA A 144 13.72 24.18 -17.90
CA ALA A 144 12.32 24.57 -17.90
C ALA A 144 11.57 23.70 -16.88
N ARG A 145 10.71 24.29 -16.06
CA ARG A 145 9.92 23.58 -15.05
C ARG A 145 8.45 23.92 -15.24
N GLN A 146 7.61 22.90 -15.17
CA GLN A 146 6.17 23.06 -15.21
C GLN A 146 5.54 22.17 -14.13
N GLN A 147 4.39 22.59 -13.62
CA GLN A 147 3.63 21.84 -12.64
C GLN A 147 2.27 21.46 -13.24
N LEU A 148 1.85 20.23 -12.97
CA LEU A 148 0.53 19.72 -13.33
C LEU A 148 -0.11 19.13 -12.07
N MET A 149 -1.19 19.75 -11.60
CA MET A 149 -1.99 19.22 -10.50
C MET A 149 -3.27 18.61 -11.06
N GLY A 150 -3.64 17.41 -10.62
CA GLY A 150 -4.91 16.76 -10.94
C GLY A 150 -5.74 16.42 -9.71
N THR A 151 -7.06 16.54 -9.78
CA THR A 151 -7.96 16.09 -8.71
C THR A 151 -8.78 14.94 -9.25
N LEU A 152 -8.71 13.78 -8.61
CA LEU A 152 -9.47 12.59 -8.99
C LEU A 152 -10.71 12.47 -8.10
N THR A 153 -11.80 12.01 -8.70
CA THR A 153 -13.09 11.80 -8.01
C THR A 153 -13.44 10.32 -7.98
N ALA A 154 -13.89 9.83 -6.82
CA ALA A 154 -14.41 8.48 -6.69
C ALA A 154 -15.88 8.47 -7.11
N GLN A 155 -16.24 7.59 -8.05
CA GLN A 155 -17.62 7.41 -8.48
C GLN A 155 -18.44 6.65 -7.43
N ASP A 156 -17.82 5.66 -6.79
CA ASP A 156 -18.32 4.95 -5.62
C ASP A 156 -17.26 5.04 -4.51
N PRO A 157 -17.35 6.03 -3.61
CA PRO A 157 -16.37 6.20 -2.55
C PRO A 157 -16.28 4.99 -1.60
N ALA A 158 -17.42 4.40 -1.23
CA ALA A 158 -17.43 3.23 -0.34
C ALA A 158 -16.79 2.01 -1.03
N GLY A 159 -17.06 1.80 -2.33
CA GLY A 159 -16.39 0.79 -3.14
C GLY A 159 -14.88 1.04 -3.28
N ALA A 160 -14.46 2.29 -3.49
CA ALA A 160 -13.04 2.66 -3.52
C ALA A 160 -12.34 2.36 -2.19
N PHE A 161 -13.00 2.62 -1.05
CA PHE A 161 -12.49 2.26 0.26
C PHE A 161 -12.42 0.73 0.45
N LEU A 162 -13.43 0.00 -0.01
CA LEU A 162 -13.47 -1.47 0.04
C LEU A 162 -12.26 -2.11 -0.65
N LEU A 163 -11.80 -1.57 -1.79
CA LEU A 163 -10.58 -2.05 -2.45
C LEU A 163 -9.35 -1.98 -1.52
N GLY A 164 -9.21 -0.88 -0.78
CA GLY A 164 -8.13 -0.72 0.20
C GLY A 164 -8.29 -1.66 1.40
N ALA A 165 -9.52 -1.87 1.87
CA ALA A 165 -9.82 -2.82 2.94
C ALA A 165 -9.53 -4.28 2.54
N GLN A 166 -9.80 -4.66 1.30
CA GLN A 166 -9.44 -5.97 0.76
C GLN A 166 -7.92 -6.14 0.71
N GLU A 167 -7.20 -5.13 0.24
CA GLU A 167 -5.73 -5.16 0.21
C GLU A 167 -5.13 -5.25 1.62
N PHE A 168 -5.71 -4.51 2.58
CA PHE A 168 -5.35 -4.62 3.99
C PHE A 168 -5.48 -6.06 4.51
N THR A 169 -6.61 -6.70 4.24
CA THR A 169 -6.84 -8.10 4.62
C THR A 169 -5.81 -9.02 3.97
N ARG A 170 -5.43 -8.80 2.71
CA ARG A 170 -4.38 -9.60 2.05
C ARG A 170 -3.04 -9.45 2.76
N TRP A 171 -2.65 -8.22 3.10
CA TRP A 171 -1.40 -7.95 3.81
C TRP A 171 -1.37 -8.54 5.21
N SER A 172 -2.50 -8.56 5.91
CA SER A 172 -2.51 -9.09 7.28
C SER A 172 -2.29 -10.60 7.35
N PHE A 173 -2.52 -11.34 6.27
CA PHE A 173 -2.20 -12.78 6.19
C PHE A 173 -0.74 -13.08 5.81
N THR A 174 0.09 -12.06 5.54
CA THR A 174 1.48 -12.27 5.07
C THR A 174 2.51 -12.51 6.19
N GLY A 175 2.10 -12.48 7.46
CA GLY A 175 2.96 -12.71 8.63
C GLY A 175 3.40 -11.40 9.30
N GLU A 176 4.58 -11.38 9.94
CA GLU A 176 5.16 -10.17 10.56
C GLU A 176 6.15 -9.47 9.62
N PRO A 177 6.25 -8.12 9.68
CA PRO A 177 7.24 -7.39 8.89
C PRO A 177 8.66 -7.68 9.40
N SER A 178 9.65 -7.56 8.51
CA SER A 178 11.07 -7.67 8.84
C SER A 178 11.78 -6.32 8.71
N GLU A 179 13.03 -6.24 9.16
CA GLU A 179 13.86 -5.04 8.93
C GLU A 179 13.97 -4.69 7.45
N THR A 180 13.96 -5.70 6.58
CA THR A 180 14.03 -5.53 5.12
C THR A 180 12.68 -5.32 4.45
N TYR A 181 11.57 -5.62 5.14
CA TYR A 181 10.23 -5.63 4.55
C TYR A 181 9.19 -5.07 5.51
N GLN A 182 8.65 -3.89 5.19
CA GLN A 182 7.59 -3.25 5.96
C GLN A 182 6.28 -3.33 5.19
N PHE A 183 5.17 -3.63 5.89
CA PHE A 183 3.86 -3.64 5.24
C PHE A 183 3.39 -2.21 4.95
N PRO A 184 2.78 -1.98 3.77
CA PRO A 184 2.18 -0.70 3.45
C PRO A 184 0.94 -0.44 4.34
N LEU A 185 0.67 0.84 4.62
CA LEU A 185 -0.49 1.27 5.41
C LEU A 185 -1.72 1.49 4.51
N VAL A 186 -2.10 0.44 3.77
CA VAL A 186 -3.09 0.52 2.70
C VAL A 186 -4.49 0.90 3.20
N LEU A 187 -4.86 0.52 4.43
CA LEU A 187 -6.15 0.90 5.00
C LEU A 187 -6.18 2.37 5.37
N SER A 188 -5.07 2.89 5.93
CA SER A 188 -4.88 4.31 6.22
C SER A 188 -4.90 5.14 4.95
N ASP A 189 -4.23 4.69 3.89
CA ASP A 189 -4.22 5.38 2.60
C ASP A 189 -5.63 5.43 2.00
N ALA A 190 -6.38 4.33 2.08
CA ALA A 190 -7.78 4.30 1.67
C ALA A 190 -8.65 5.26 2.52
N ALA A 191 -8.47 5.29 3.84
CA ALA A 191 -9.21 6.17 4.73
C ALA A 191 -8.91 7.65 4.46
N TYR A 192 -7.64 8.00 4.24
CA TYR A 192 -7.23 9.36 3.87
C TYR A 192 -7.91 9.81 2.58
N ARG A 193 -7.91 8.94 1.55
CA ARG A 193 -8.56 9.21 0.25
C ARG A 193 -10.06 9.47 0.36
N MET A 194 -10.71 8.96 1.40
CA MET A 194 -12.15 9.15 1.63
C MET A 194 -12.50 10.49 2.26
N GLY A 195 -11.52 11.23 2.79
CA GLY A 195 -11.74 12.49 3.51
C GLY A 195 -12.81 13.41 2.94
N PRO A 196 -12.74 13.79 1.64
CA PRO A 196 -13.73 14.66 1.00
C PRO A 196 -15.18 14.14 1.02
N TYR A 197 -15.36 12.81 1.09
CA TYR A 197 -16.67 12.14 0.99
C TYR A 197 -17.28 11.80 2.36
N LEU A 198 -16.47 11.71 3.41
CA LEU A 198 -16.89 11.23 4.74
C LEU A 198 -17.82 12.18 5.52
N ARG A 199 -18.09 13.37 4.99
CA ARG A 199 -19.12 14.27 5.52
C ARG A 199 -20.54 13.84 5.13
N ASP A 200 -20.67 13.00 4.11
CA ASP A 200 -21.94 12.41 3.71
C ASP A 200 -22.21 11.14 4.53
N PRO A 201 -23.27 11.09 5.35
CA PRO A 201 -23.63 9.90 6.12
C PRO A 201 -23.86 8.65 5.24
N ALA A 202 -24.29 8.83 3.98
CA ALA A 202 -24.49 7.74 3.04
C ALA A 202 -23.18 7.05 2.65
N VAL A 203 -22.05 7.76 2.71
CA VAL A 203 -20.71 7.21 2.49
C VAL A 203 -20.06 6.78 3.82
N GLN A 204 -20.23 7.59 4.87
CA GLN A 204 -19.62 7.36 6.18
C GLN A 204 -20.07 6.03 6.79
N ALA A 205 -21.37 5.74 6.79
CA ALA A 205 -21.89 4.54 7.43
C ALA A 205 -21.36 3.22 6.80
N PRO A 206 -21.32 3.07 5.47
CA PRO A 206 -20.61 1.96 4.83
C PRO A 206 -19.13 1.87 5.19
N VAL A 207 -18.39 2.99 5.18
CA VAL A 207 -16.96 2.99 5.53
C VAL A 207 -16.73 2.58 6.98
N ASP A 208 -17.54 3.06 7.92
CA ASP A 208 -17.47 2.65 9.33
C ASP A 208 -17.74 1.14 9.50
N ARG A 209 -18.67 0.57 8.74
CA ARG A 209 -18.91 -0.89 8.72
C ARG A 209 -17.70 -1.64 8.18
N LEU A 210 -17.05 -1.13 7.13
CA LEU A 210 -15.84 -1.74 6.57
C LEU A 210 -14.66 -1.69 7.55
N ILE A 211 -14.47 -0.57 8.27
CA ILE A 211 -13.47 -0.47 9.34
C ILE A 211 -13.76 -1.49 10.45
N ARG A 212 -15.00 -1.59 10.94
CA ARG A 212 -15.37 -2.60 11.95
C ARG A 212 -15.12 -4.02 11.45
N GLY A 213 -15.48 -4.31 10.20
CA GLY A 213 -15.22 -5.60 9.55
C GLY A 213 -13.74 -5.92 9.35
N ALA A 214 -12.88 -4.89 9.27
CA ALA A 214 -11.44 -5.05 9.15
C ALA A 214 -10.75 -5.46 10.46
N VAL A 215 -11.37 -5.22 11.62
CA VAL A 215 -10.77 -5.47 12.94
C VAL A 215 -10.31 -6.93 13.09
N ARG A 216 -11.13 -7.89 12.67
CA ARG A 216 -10.82 -9.33 12.77
C ARG A 216 -9.60 -9.77 11.96
N PHE A 217 -9.19 -8.99 10.96
CA PHE A 217 -8.04 -9.32 10.14
C PHE A 217 -6.75 -8.73 10.69
N ALA A 218 -6.84 -7.84 11.67
CA ALA A 218 -5.71 -7.12 12.19
C ALA A 218 -5.01 -7.97 13.27
N ASN A 219 -4.19 -8.92 12.83
CA ASN A 219 -3.63 -9.99 13.67
C ASN A 219 -2.22 -9.70 14.21
N ASN A 220 -1.61 -8.57 13.84
CA ASN A 220 -0.26 -8.19 14.24
C ASN A 220 -0.15 -6.68 14.52
N GLY A 221 0.92 -6.26 15.21
CA GLY A 221 1.15 -4.85 15.59
C GLY A 221 1.15 -3.84 14.43
N THR A 222 1.48 -4.27 13.22
CA THR A 222 1.50 -3.38 12.04
C THR A 222 0.11 -3.19 11.44
N SER A 223 -0.63 -4.29 11.27
CA SER A 223 -2.03 -4.24 10.83
C SER A 223 -2.92 -3.47 11.83
N LEU A 224 -2.61 -3.60 13.12
CA LEU A 224 -3.13 -2.79 14.22
C LEU A 224 -3.02 -1.30 13.99
N ARG A 225 -1.77 -0.87 13.76
CA ARG A 225 -1.41 0.52 13.59
C ARG A 225 -2.11 1.08 12.37
N ASP A 226 -2.17 0.31 11.29
CA ASP A 226 -2.89 0.71 10.08
C ASP A 226 -4.39 0.87 10.35
N LEU A 227 -5.04 -0.10 11.03
CA LEU A 227 -6.44 0.01 11.41
C LEU A 227 -6.74 1.22 12.30
N GLY A 228 -5.94 1.41 13.36
CA GLY A 228 -6.12 2.54 14.28
C GLY A 228 -5.95 3.88 13.58
N ARG A 229 -4.94 4.01 12.72
CA ARG A 229 -4.70 5.22 11.93
C ARG A 229 -5.81 5.44 10.89
N ALA A 230 -6.32 4.37 10.27
CA ALA A 230 -7.45 4.46 9.37
C ALA A 230 -8.73 4.92 10.07
N LYS A 231 -9.07 4.36 11.24
CA LYS A 231 -10.21 4.82 12.06
C LYS A 231 -10.08 6.30 12.40
N PHE A 232 -8.89 6.76 12.77
CA PHE A 232 -8.64 8.17 13.04
C PHE A 232 -8.90 9.04 11.80
N TYR A 233 -8.42 8.64 10.61
CA TYR A 233 -8.68 9.37 9.37
C TYR A 233 -10.16 9.42 9.02
N VAL A 234 -10.88 8.30 9.23
CA VAL A 234 -12.32 8.24 9.03
C VAL A 234 -13.05 9.19 9.98
N ASP A 235 -12.68 9.19 11.26
CA ASP A 235 -13.29 10.05 12.28
C ASP A 235 -12.98 11.54 12.10
N ALA A 236 -11.80 11.84 11.59
CA ALA A 236 -11.40 13.19 11.23
C ALA A 236 -12.00 13.63 9.88
N ALA A 237 -12.70 12.75 9.14
CA ALA A 237 -13.13 13.00 7.76
C ALA A 237 -11.98 13.52 6.88
N GLY A 238 -10.79 12.92 7.02
CA GLY A 238 -9.56 13.30 6.33
C GLY A 238 -8.99 14.68 6.69
N LEU A 239 -9.55 15.37 7.68
CA LEU A 239 -9.02 16.64 8.18
C LEU A 239 -7.80 16.41 9.08
N ALA A 240 -7.09 17.51 9.36
CA ALA A 240 -6.01 17.50 10.33
C ALA A 240 -6.51 17.00 11.70
N PRO A 241 -5.67 16.26 12.45
CA PRO A 241 -5.97 15.83 13.81
C PRO A 241 -6.46 16.99 14.68
N SER A 242 -7.60 16.81 15.34
CA SER A 242 -8.17 17.79 16.27
C SER A 242 -8.50 17.14 17.62
N PRO A 243 -8.60 17.90 18.71
CA PRO A 243 -9.07 17.36 20.00
C PRO A 243 -10.43 16.65 19.87
N LEU A 244 -11.33 17.19 19.03
CA LEU A 244 -12.66 16.60 18.83
C LEU A 244 -12.59 15.25 18.10
N SER A 245 -11.80 15.16 17.01
CA SER A 245 -11.64 13.89 16.28
C SER A 245 -10.91 12.84 17.13
N ALA A 246 -9.96 13.27 17.97
CA ALA A 246 -9.28 12.40 18.92
C ALA A 246 -10.24 11.85 19.99
N LEU A 247 -11.08 12.71 20.59
CA LEU A 247 -12.09 12.28 21.58
C LEU A 247 -13.14 11.35 20.95
N LYS A 248 -13.58 11.64 19.71
CA LYS A 248 -14.48 10.76 18.96
C LYS A 248 -13.85 9.40 18.74
N THR A 249 -12.62 9.36 18.21
CA THR A 249 -11.88 8.12 17.96
C THR A 249 -11.70 7.31 19.24
N LEU A 250 -11.31 7.97 20.33
CA LEU A 250 -11.12 7.33 21.63
C LEU A 250 -12.42 6.74 22.16
N ARG A 251 -13.51 7.52 22.18
CA ARG A 251 -14.83 7.06 22.62
C ARG A 251 -15.30 5.85 21.80
N ASP A 252 -15.21 5.94 20.48
CA ASP A 252 -15.66 4.88 19.59
C ASP A 252 -14.81 3.61 19.75
N THR A 253 -13.50 3.77 19.96
CA THR A 253 -12.58 2.66 20.23
C THR A 253 -12.87 2.02 21.59
N LEU A 254 -13.07 2.81 22.64
CA LEU A 254 -13.43 2.30 23.97
C LEU A 254 -14.78 1.59 23.96
N SER A 255 -15.78 2.12 23.23
CA SER A 255 -17.07 1.46 23.03
C SER A 255 -16.85 0.08 22.39
N TYR A 256 -16.09 0.04 21.29
CA TYR A 256 -15.78 -1.22 20.60
C TYR A 256 -15.09 -2.23 21.53
N LEU A 257 -14.07 -1.80 22.26
CA LEU A 257 -13.34 -2.67 23.21
C LEU A 257 -14.25 -3.18 24.33
N SER A 258 -15.17 -2.34 24.83
CA SER A 258 -16.12 -2.73 25.87
C SER A 258 -17.17 -3.72 25.37
N GLU A 259 -17.57 -3.60 24.10
CA GLU A 259 -18.50 -4.52 23.43
C GLU A 259 -17.84 -5.85 23.06
N ASN A 260 -16.51 -5.89 22.97
CA ASN A 260 -15.74 -7.04 22.49
C ASN A 260 -14.64 -7.45 23.48
N PRO A 261 -14.99 -8.13 24.59
CA PRO A 261 -14.02 -8.65 25.55
C PRO A 261 -12.90 -9.46 24.88
N GLY A 262 -11.68 -9.37 25.40
CA GLY A 262 -10.50 -10.02 24.83
C GLY A 262 -9.74 -9.17 23.79
N THR A 263 -10.41 -8.25 23.10
CA THR A 263 -9.73 -7.31 22.18
C THR A 263 -8.80 -6.33 22.91
N ALA A 264 -8.96 -6.15 24.23
CA ALA A 264 -8.06 -5.34 25.05
C ALA A 264 -6.61 -5.86 25.07
N LEU A 265 -6.41 -7.18 24.92
CA LEU A 265 -5.07 -7.81 24.82
C LEU A 265 -4.25 -7.21 23.67
N TRP A 266 -4.95 -6.73 22.65
CA TRP A 266 -4.35 -6.14 21.47
C TRP A 266 -3.73 -4.76 21.71
N LEU A 267 -4.29 -4.00 22.66
CA LEU A 267 -3.80 -2.66 22.99
C LEU A 267 -2.35 -2.69 23.48
N GLU A 268 -1.95 -3.72 24.22
CA GLU A 268 -0.57 -3.88 24.66
C GLU A 268 0.39 -3.87 23.45
N THR A 269 0.05 -4.64 22.42
CA THR A 269 0.90 -4.79 21.22
C THR A 269 0.92 -3.54 20.33
N ALA A 270 -0.08 -2.67 20.44
CA ALA A 270 -0.20 -1.46 19.65
C ALA A 270 0.50 -0.24 20.28
N LEU A 271 0.73 -0.27 21.59
CA LEU A 271 1.19 0.89 22.35
C LEU A 271 2.72 0.93 22.50
N PRO A 272 3.31 2.13 22.62
CA PRO A 272 4.71 2.27 23.03
C PRO A 272 4.95 1.56 24.38
N LYS A 273 6.15 0.99 24.57
CA LYS A 273 6.48 0.18 25.76
C LYS A 273 6.06 0.81 27.08
N ASP A 274 6.38 2.09 27.29
CA ASP A 274 6.06 2.79 28.54
C ASP A 274 4.55 2.94 28.75
N THR A 275 3.81 3.22 27.68
CA THR A 275 2.34 3.33 27.72
C THR A 275 1.67 1.97 27.90
N ALA A 276 2.21 0.92 27.26
CA ALA A 276 1.76 -0.45 27.45
C ALA A 276 1.92 -0.87 28.92
N GLN A 277 3.02 -0.52 29.58
CA GLN A 277 3.20 -0.81 31.01
C GLN A 277 2.16 -0.12 31.90
N VAL A 278 1.76 1.12 31.60
CA VAL A 278 0.67 1.79 32.33
C VAL A 278 -0.65 1.04 32.13
N LEU A 279 -0.94 0.61 30.90
CA LEU A 279 -2.14 -0.15 30.58
C LEU A 279 -2.17 -1.50 31.31
N LEU A 280 -1.06 -2.25 31.25
CA LEU A 280 -0.91 -3.58 31.86
C LEU A 280 -1.15 -3.56 33.38
N ASN A 281 -0.84 -2.45 34.04
CA ASN A 281 -1.03 -2.25 35.47
C ASN A 281 -2.41 -1.64 35.82
N SER A 282 -3.30 -1.42 34.85
CA SER A 282 -4.60 -0.81 35.09
C SER A 282 -5.66 -1.83 35.49
N ASP A 283 -6.51 -1.47 36.45
CA ASP A 283 -7.66 -2.28 36.86
C ASP A 283 -8.58 -2.62 35.70
N TRP A 284 -8.75 -1.66 34.76
CA TRP A 284 -9.56 -1.86 33.56
C TRP A 284 -9.00 -2.99 32.69
N TYR A 285 -7.69 -3.00 32.44
CA TYR A 285 -7.06 -4.05 31.63
C TYR A 285 -7.20 -5.41 32.30
N HIS A 286 -6.90 -5.50 33.60
CA HIS A 286 -7.08 -6.74 34.36
C HIS A 286 -8.53 -7.24 34.34
N ALA A 287 -9.52 -6.35 34.44
CA ALA A 287 -10.94 -6.70 34.33
C ALA A 287 -11.28 -7.26 32.93
N GLN A 288 -10.75 -6.67 31.86
CA GLN A 288 -10.95 -7.15 30.49
C GLN A 288 -10.30 -8.51 30.25
N VAL A 289 -9.06 -8.72 30.71
CA VAL A 289 -8.36 -10.01 30.60
C VAL A 289 -9.09 -11.08 31.42
N LYS A 290 -9.57 -10.74 32.61
CA LYS A 290 -10.38 -11.65 33.43
C LYS A 290 -11.67 -12.03 32.73
N ALA A 291 -12.42 -11.06 32.19
CA ALA A 291 -13.65 -11.32 31.44
C ALA A 291 -13.37 -12.22 30.22
N ALA A 292 -12.32 -11.94 29.45
CA ALA A 292 -11.87 -12.77 28.33
C ALA A 292 -11.55 -14.22 28.77
N THR A 293 -10.87 -14.37 29.90
CA THR A 293 -10.52 -15.69 30.46
C THR A 293 -11.77 -16.44 30.94
N GLU A 294 -12.71 -15.77 31.61
CA GLU A 294 -13.99 -16.35 32.05
C GLU A 294 -14.86 -16.77 30.85
N ILE A 295 -14.79 -16.05 29.74
CA ILE A 295 -15.42 -16.46 28.48
C ILE A 295 -14.77 -17.74 27.97
N GLY A 296 -13.44 -17.77 27.86
CA GLY A 296 -12.69 -18.95 27.39
C GLY A 296 -12.82 -20.18 28.29
N GLN A 297 -12.94 -20.00 29.61
CA GLN A 297 -13.14 -21.10 30.56
C GLN A 297 -14.59 -21.59 30.63
N GLY A 298 -15.57 -20.76 30.22
CA GLY A 298 -16.98 -21.15 30.11
C GLY A 298 -17.28 -22.13 28.97
N VAL A 299 -16.25 -22.59 28.24
CA VAL A 299 -16.33 -23.61 27.20
C VAL A 299 -16.50 -24.98 27.86
N HIS A 300 -17.73 -25.30 28.27
CA HIS A 300 -18.17 -26.67 28.24
C HIS A 300 -18.94 -26.84 26.94
N PRO A 301 -18.42 -27.57 25.93
CA PRO A 301 -19.32 -28.16 24.96
C PRO A 301 -20.27 -29.01 25.81
N SER A 302 -21.50 -28.53 26.04
CA SER A 302 -22.55 -29.41 26.51
C SER A 302 -22.47 -30.62 25.59
N PRO A 303 -22.29 -31.84 26.13
CA PRO A 303 -22.04 -33.01 25.31
C PRO A 303 -23.13 -33.03 24.25
N ARG A 304 -22.73 -33.03 22.96
CA ARG A 304 -23.62 -33.06 21.81
C ARG A 304 -24.77 -33.99 22.17
N SER A 305 -25.94 -33.44 22.47
CA SER A 305 -27.15 -34.25 22.51
C SER A 305 -27.45 -34.53 21.04
N SER A 306 -26.75 -35.53 20.52
CA SER A 306 -26.94 -36.15 19.21
C SER A 306 -28.33 -36.82 19.09
N THR A 307 -29.25 -36.51 19.98
CA THR A 307 -30.63 -36.98 19.98
C THR A 307 -31.42 -36.22 18.93
N GLY A 308 -31.27 -36.65 17.67
CA GLY A 308 -32.37 -36.64 16.70
C GLY A 308 -33.02 -35.29 16.40
N GLY A 309 -32.22 -34.25 16.16
CA GLY A 309 -32.75 -33.01 15.60
C GLY A 309 -33.57 -33.29 14.34
N GLU A 310 -34.74 -32.66 14.22
CA GLU A 310 -35.64 -32.81 13.08
C GLU A 310 -34.87 -32.58 11.77
N ARG A 311 -34.88 -33.58 10.88
CA ARG A 311 -34.31 -33.48 9.53
C ARG A 311 -35.36 -32.99 8.57
N VAL A 312 -35.03 -31.97 7.79
CA VAL A 312 -35.90 -31.49 6.72
C VAL A 312 -35.18 -31.59 5.39
N SER A 313 -35.82 -32.23 4.41
CA SER A 313 -35.26 -32.37 3.07
C SER A 313 -35.84 -31.33 2.12
N LEU A 314 -34.96 -30.67 1.37
CA LEU A 314 -35.28 -29.68 0.34
C LEU A 314 -34.58 -30.12 -0.95
N GLY A 315 -35.31 -30.84 -1.82
CA GLY A 315 -34.72 -31.45 -3.01
C GLY A 315 -33.67 -32.49 -2.65
N SER A 316 -32.43 -32.30 -3.12
CA SER A 316 -31.29 -33.17 -2.82
C SER A 316 -30.49 -32.76 -1.58
N LEU A 317 -30.93 -31.74 -0.83
CA LEU A 317 -30.29 -31.28 0.39
C LEU A 317 -31.09 -31.69 1.62
N THR A 318 -30.40 -32.13 2.66
CA THR A 318 -30.98 -32.43 3.97
C THR A 318 -30.43 -31.45 5.00
N PHE A 319 -31.31 -30.85 5.78
CA PHE A 319 -30.98 -29.92 6.84
C PHE A 319 -31.23 -30.58 8.19
N ILE A 320 -30.28 -30.40 9.12
CA ILE A 320 -30.40 -30.83 10.52
C ILE A 320 -30.73 -29.61 11.39
N SER A 321 -31.59 -29.82 12.39
CA SER A 321 -31.94 -28.77 13.37
C SER A 321 -30.96 -28.77 14.54
N LEU A 322 -30.48 -27.59 14.92
CA LEU A 322 -29.60 -27.35 16.04
C LEU A 322 -30.30 -26.41 17.04
N ASP A 323 -30.38 -26.84 18.30
CA ASP A 323 -31.01 -26.08 19.39
C ASP A 323 -30.14 -24.88 19.83
N GLY A 324 -30.77 -23.89 20.48
CA GLY A 324 -30.09 -22.75 21.15
C GLY A 324 -30.57 -22.58 22.60
N PRO A 325 -29.73 -22.06 23.55
CA PRO A 325 -28.51 -21.31 23.32
C PRO A 325 -27.24 -22.08 23.76
N SER A 326 -26.44 -22.49 22.79
CA SER A 326 -25.03 -22.76 23.04
C SER A 326 -24.24 -21.46 23.01
N MET A 327 -23.19 -21.43 23.84
CA MET A 327 -22.24 -20.33 23.87
C MET A 327 -20.97 -20.81 23.15
N THR A 328 -20.75 -20.33 21.94
CA THR A 328 -19.53 -20.61 21.18
C THR A 328 -18.49 -19.54 21.52
N VAL A 329 -17.26 -19.99 21.81
CA VAL A 329 -16.09 -19.14 21.97
C VAL A 329 -15.16 -19.41 20.80
N GLY A 330 -15.17 -18.53 19.83
CA GLY A 330 -14.44 -18.68 18.57
C GLY A 330 -13.77 -17.38 18.14
N GLY A 331 -12.64 -17.51 17.43
CA GLY A 331 -11.85 -16.40 16.87
C GLY A 331 -10.54 -16.09 17.61
N THR A 332 -9.82 -15.06 17.13
CA THR A 332 -8.54 -14.59 17.70
C THR A 332 -8.67 -14.14 19.17
N TYR A 333 -9.87 -13.72 19.58
CA TYR A 333 -10.18 -13.31 20.95
C TYR A 333 -11.42 -14.04 21.45
N PRO A 334 -11.46 -14.45 22.74
CA PRO A 334 -12.61 -15.16 23.28
C PRO A 334 -13.83 -14.23 23.37
N GLN A 335 -14.86 -14.55 22.58
CA GLN A 335 -16.15 -13.84 22.59
C GLN A 335 -17.29 -14.79 22.96
N ARG A 336 -18.38 -14.26 23.51
CA ARG A 336 -19.62 -15.02 23.70
C ARG A 336 -20.57 -14.71 22.55
N VAL A 337 -20.90 -15.73 21.78
CA VAL A 337 -21.97 -15.63 20.78
C VAL A 337 -23.13 -16.50 21.23
N THR A 338 -24.29 -15.88 21.39
CA THR A 338 -25.56 -16.58 21.65
C THR A 338 -26.19 -16.93 20.31
N LEU A 339 -26.30 -18.22 20.02
CA LEU A 339 -26.96 -18.70 18.82
C LEU A 339 -28.46 -18.94 19.09
N LEU A 340 -29.32 -18.43 18.20
CA LEU A 340 -30.71 -18.83 18.13
C LEU A 340 -30.80 -20.23 17.49
N PRO A 341 -31.84 -21.04 17.78
CA PRO A 341 -32.04 -22.31 17.09
C PRO A 341 -32.07 -22.12 15.57
N PHE A 342 -31.31 -22.94 14.85
CA PHE A 342 -31.18 -22.82 13.40
C PHE A 342 -31.12 -24.21 12.75
N LYS A 343 -31.28 -24.25 11.43
CA LYS A 343 -31.14 -25.46 10.62
C LYS A 343 -29.94 -25.29 9.68
N ILE A 344 -29.05 -26.26 9.59
CA ILE A 344 -27.88 -26.23 8.71
C ILE A 344 -27.85 -27.46 7.79
N ALA A 345 -27.34 -27.30 6.57
CA ALA A 345 -27.22 -28.41 5.63
C ALA A 345 -26.26 -29.48 6.19
N GLU A 346 -26.67 -30.75 6.16
CA GLU A 346 -25.90 -31.90 6.67
C GLU A 346 -24.67 -32.20 5.81
N THR A 347 -24.67 -31.75 4.56
CA THR A 347 -23.57 -31.88 3.60
C THR A 347 -23.42 -30.60 2.81
N GLU A 348 -22.26 -30.40 2.19
CA GLU A 348 -22.05 -29.31 1.25
C GLU A 348 -23.01 -29.39 0.05
N VAL A 349 -23.18 -28.26 -0.64
CA VAL A 349 -24.10 -28.18 -1.79
C VAL A 349 -23.62 -29.11 -2.90
N SER A 350 -24.44 -30.13 -3.18
CA SER A 350 -24.15 -31.12 -4.22
C SER A 350 -24.28 -30.57 -5.63
N GLU A 351 -23.59 -31.17 -6.59
CA GLU A 351 -23.73 -30.88 -8.02
C GLU A 351 -25.17 -31.00 -8.51
N ALA A 352 -25.94 -31.94 -7.94
CA ALA A 352 -27.36 -32.10 -8.25
C ALA A 352 -28.19 -30.88 -7.81
N ALA A 353 -27.98 -30.40 -6.59
CA ALA A 353 -28.66 -29.20 -6.08
C ALA A 353 -28.30 -27.97 -6.91
N TRP A 354 -27.01 -27.80 -7.21
CA TRP A 354 -26.52 -26.67 -7.99
C TRP A 354 -27.06 -26.67 -9.43
N ARG A 355 -27.10 -27.84 -10.07
CA ARG A 355 -27.68 -27.98 -11.42
C ARG A 355 -29.16 -27.65 -11.45
N ALA A 356 -29.93 -28.01 -10.41
CA ALA A 356 -31.33 -27.60 -10.29
C ALA A 356 -31.47 -26.07 -10.21
N PHE A 357 -30.61 -25.42 -9.43
CA PHE A 357 -30.53 -23.96 -9.36
C PHE A 357 -30.23 -23.33 -10.73
N VAL A 358 -29.18 -23.79 -11.41
CA VAL A 358 -28.77 -23.24 -12.72
C VAL A 358 -29.83 -23.48 -13.80
N THR A 359 -30.57 -24.59 -13.74
CA THR A 359 -31.67 -24.88 -14.69
C THR A 359 -32.76 -23.82 -14.63
N GLU A 360 -33.09 -23.33 -13.43
CA GLU A 360 -34.08 -22.26 -13.25
C GLU A 360 -33.46 -20.85 -13.30
N ASN A 361 -32.14 -20.75 -13.20
CA ASN A 361 -31.38 -19.51 -13.16
C ASN A 361 -30.20 -19.56 -14.15
N PRO A 362 -30.47 -19.59 -15.47
CA PRO A 362 -29.43 -19.76 -16.49
C PRO A 362 -28.43 -18.61 -16.52
N GLN A 363 -28.72 -17.48 -15.88
CA GLN A 363 -27.75 -16.38 -15.70
C GLN A 363 -26.51 -16.78 -14.88
N TRP A 364 -26.60 -17.84 -14.06
CA TRP A 364 -25.49 -18.39 -13.27
C TRP A 364 -24.83 -19.61 -13.92
N ALA A 365 -25.17 -19.91 -15.18
CA ALA A 365 -24.58 -21.03 -15.89
C ALA A 365 -23.10 -20.78 -16.24
N ALA A 366 -22.32 -21.86 -16.40
CA ALA A 366 -20.89 -21.77 -16.67
C ALA A 366 -20.59 -21.05 -18.00
N GLU A 367 -21.49 -21.13 -18.97
CA GLU A 367 -21.43 -20.46 -20.26
C GLU A 367 -21.47 -18.93 -20.15
N ARG A 368 -21.94 -18.40 -19.01
CA ARG A 368 -22.01 -16.96 -18.73
C ARG A 368 -20.88 -16.44 -17.86
N ARG A 369 -19.83 -17.25 -17.64
CA ARG A 369 -18.68 -16.87 -16.81
C ARG A 369 -18.10 -15.51 -17.20
N ASP A 370 -17.85 -15.26 -18.48
CA ASP A 370 -17.24 -13.99 -18.92
C ASP A 370 -18.10 -12.77 -18.57
N GLU A 371 -19.42 -12.88 -18.71
CA GLU A 371 -20.37 -11.83 -18.33
C GLU A 371 -20.38 -11.61 -16.81
N LEU A 372 -20.36 -12.68 -16.02
CA LEU A 372 -20.33 -12.62 -14.56
C LEU A 372 -19.00 -12.05 -14.02
N VAL A 373 -17.88 -12.37 -14.66
CA VAL A 373 -16.56 -11.82 -14.34
C VAL A 373 -16.52 -10.31 -14.65
N GLN A 374 -17.04 -9.90 -15.81
CA GLN A 374 -17.14 -8.47 -16.17
C GLN A 374 -18.01 -7.69 -15.17
N LYS A 375 -19.04 -8.33 -14.60
CA LYS A 375 -19.89 -7.76 -13.54
C LYS A 375 -19.26 -7.82 -12.14
N GLY A 376 -18.09 -8.45 -11.98
CA GLY A 376 -17.43 -8.63 -10.69
C GLY A 376 -18.14 -9.60 -9.73
N LEU A 377 -19.04 -10.45 -10.24
CA LEU A 377 -19.81 -11.39 -9.42
C LEU A 377 -19.08 -12.72 -9.19
N VAL A 378 -18.15 -13.07 -10.07
CA VAL A 378 -17.35 -14.30 -9.99
C VAL A 378 -15.92 -14.03 -10.48
N ASN A 379 -15.00 -14.94 -10.20
CA ASN A 379 -13.63 -14.91 -10.77
C ASN A 379 -13.53 -15.82 -12.01
N SER A 380 -12.36 -15.83 -12.66
CA SER A 380 -12.10 -16.68 -13.84
C SER A 380 -12.18 -18.18 -13.58
N GLU A 381 -12.18 -18.60 -12.31
CA GLU A 381 -12.21 -20.00 -11.88
C GLU A 381 -13.64 -20.51 -11.62
N TYR A 382 -14.65 -19.66 -11.82
CA TYR A 382 -16.04 -19.98 -11.53
C TYR A 382 -16.52 -21.27 -12.20
N LEU A 383 -16.94 -22.26 -11.41
CA LEU A 383 -17.39 -23.58 -11.86
C LEU A 383 -16.34 -24.37 -12.67
N LEU A 384 -15.06 -24.01 -12.58
CA LEU A 384 -13.99 -24.85 -13.14
C LEU A 384 -13.70 -26.02 -12.19
N PRO A 385 -13.39 -27.22 -12.73
CA PRO A 385 -12.94 -28.34 -11.92
C PRO A 385 -11.73 -27.96 -11.08
N THR A 386 -11.66 -28.50 -9.86
CA THR A 386 -10.47 -28.40 -9.01
C THR A 386 -9.65 -29.68 -9.11
N GLU A 387 -8.33 -29.53 -9.15
CA GLU A 387 -7.39 -30.66 -9.06
C GLU A 387 -7.04 -30.99 -7.59
N ASP A 388 -7.58 -30.26 -6.61
CA ASP A 388 -7.32 -30.51 -5.20
C ASP A 388 -7.93 -31.86 -4.77
N PRO A 389 -7.11 -32.88 -4.44
CA PRO A 389 -7.60 -34.19 -4.05
C PRO A 389 -8.34 -34.17 -2.71
N LYS A 390 -8.25 -33.08 -1.94
CA LYS A 390 -8.98 -32.89 -0.67
C LYS A 390 -10.38 -32.30 -0.88
N PHE A 391 -10.70 -31.85 -2.10
CA PHE A 391 -12.01 -31.26 -2.36
C PHE A 391 -13.11 -32.32 -2.30
N PRO A 392 -14.26 -32.06 -1.63
CA PRO A 392 -15.31 -33.05 -1.48
C PRO A 392 -15.90 -33.48 -2.83
N SER A 393 -15.88 -34.78 -3.13
CA SER A 393 -16.44 -35.33 -4.36
C SER A 393 -17.95 -35.07 -4.45
N GLY A 394 -18.46 -34.73 -5.64
CA GLY A 394 -19.90 -34.51 -5.88
C GLY A 394 -20.41 -33.14 -5.43
N THR A 395 -19.51 -32.20 -5.14
CA THR A 395 -19.82 -30.80 -4.81
C THR A 395 -19.29 -29.87 -5.89
N VAL A 396 -19.78 -28.64 -5.93
CA VAL A 396 -19.42 -27.68 -6.99
C VAL A 396 -18.27 -26.77 -6.57
N PRO A 397 -17.10 -26.85 -7.25
CA PRO A 397 -15.97 -25.96 -6.98
C PRO A 397 -16.16 -24.56 -7.56
N GLY A 398 -15.35 -23.62 -7.07
CA GLY A 398 -15.25 -22.27 -7.64
C GLY A 398 -16.51 -21.41 -7.48
N VAL A 399 -17.44 -21.76 -6.59
CA VAL A 399 -18.66 -20.97 -6.34
C VAL A 399 -18.28 -19.70 -5.59
N SER A 400 -18.59 -18.53 -6.16
CA SER A 400 -18.39 -17.25 -5.49
C SER A 400 -19.42 -17.01 -4.39
N TRP A 401 -19.12 -16.09 -3.46
CA TRP A 401 -20.07 -15.68 -2.43
C TRP A 401 -21.40 -15.17 -3.00
N TYR A 402 -21.36 -14.40 -4.09
CA TYR A 402 -22.57 -13.88 -4.75
C TYR A 402 -23.42 -15.01 -5.36
N ALA A 403 -22.77 -16.00 -5.98
CA ALA A 403 -23.45 -17.14 -6.55
C ALA A 403 -24.07 -18.03 -5.46
N ALA A 404 -23.37 -18.21 -4.33
CA ALA A 404 -23.89 -18.93 -3.17
C ALA A 404 -25.08 -18.21 -2.52
N GLN A 405 -25.04 -16.87 -2.41
CA GLN A 405 -26.20 -16.10 -1.96
C GLN A 405 -27.40 -16.23 -2.90
N ALA A 406 -27.18 -16.17 -4.21
CA ALA A 406 -28.24 -16.35 -5.19
C ALA A 406 -28.87 -17.75 -5.10
N PHE A 407 -28.05 -18.77 -4.88
CA PHE A 407 -28.52 -20.12 -4.60
C PHE A 407 -29.40 -20.18 -3.34
N CYS A 408 -28.96 -19.56 -2.23
CA CYS A 408 -29.74 -19.47 -0.99
C CYS A 408 -31.08 -18.74 -1.19
N GLN A 409 -31.09 -17.63 -1.93
CA GLN A 409 -32.32 -16.89 -2.25
C GLN A 409 -33.27 -17.74 -3.09
N TRP A 410 -32.77 -18.42 -4.11
CA TRP A 410 -33.56 -19.36 -4.92
C TRP A 410 -34.12 -20.49 -4.04
N LEU A 411 -33.31 -21.11 -3.20
CA LEU A 411 -33.76 -22.21 -2.34
C LEU A 411 -34.82 -21.75 -1.32
N THR A 412 -34.74 -20.50 -0.86
CA THR A 412 -35.79 -19.87 -0.04
C THR A 412 -37.14 -19.86 -0.75
N THR A 413 -37.18 -19.63 -2.07
CA THR A 413 -38.43 -19.70 -2.87
C THR A 413 -39.01 -21.12 -2.97
N LYS A 414 -38.21 -22.14 -2.68
CA LYS A 414 -38.60 -23.56 -2.72
C LYS A 414 -39.02 -24.11 -1.37
N LEU A 415 -39.05 -23.28 -0.32
CA LEU A 415 -39.42 -23.73 1.02
C LEU A 415 -40.88 -24.22 1.05
N PRO A 416 -41.16 -25.38 1.67
CA PRO A 416 -42.51 -25.89 1.84
C PRO A 416 -43.31 -24.98 2.78
N ALA A 417 -44.64 -25.10 2.76
CA ALA A 417 -45.54 -24.27 3.56
C ALA A 417 -45.19 -24.23 5.07
N GLN A 418 -44.68 -25.35 5.61
CA GLN A 418 -44.26 -25.51 7.00
C GLN A 418 -43.03 -24.67 7.37
N LEU A 419 -42.19 -24.30 6.39
CA LEU A 419 -40.96 -23.54 6.57
C LEU A 419 -41.06 -22.10 6.04
N ARG A 420 -42.26 -21.58 5.75
CA ARG A 420 -42.43 -20.22 5.21
C ARG A 420 -41.90 -19.10 6.09
N ALA A 421 -41.70 -19.36 7.39
CA ALA A 421 -41.10 -18.39 8.32
C ALA A 421 -39.56 -18.40 8.29
N TYR A 422 -38.95 -19.34 7.58
CA TYR A 422 -37.50 -19.46 7.46
C TYR A 422 -37.01 -18.80 6.17
N GLU A 423 -35.76 -18.36 6.20
CA GLU A 423 -34.97 -18.03 5.02
C GLU A 423 -33.76 -18.96 4.95
N VAL A 424 -33.37 -19.34 3.74
CA VAL A 424 -32.10 -20.02 3.51
C VAL A 424 -31.04 -18.94 3.29
N ARG A 425 -29.93 -19.04 4.02
CA ARG A 425 -28.76 -18.17 3.88
C ARG A 425 -27.48 -18.95 4.16
N LEU A 426 -26.34 -18.33 3.84
CA LEU A 426 -25.06 -18.82 4.33
C LEU A 426 -25.03 -18.75 5.87
N PRO A 427 -24.43 -19.75 6.55
CA PRO A 427 -24.27 -19.70 7.99
C PRO A 427 -23.33 -18.54 8.35
N THR A 428 -23.56 -17.94 9.51
CA THR A 428 -22.55 -17.08 10.12
C THR A 428 -21.35 -17.94 10.52
N GLU A 429 -20.19 -17.30 10.70
CA GLU A 429 -18.97 -17.97 11.16
C GLU A 429 -19.21 -18.75 12.46
N SER A 430 -19.91 -18.14 13.42
CA SER A 430 -20.23 -18.78 14.70
C SER A 430 -21.23 -19.92 14.59
N GLU A 431 -22.20 -19.86 13.67
CA GLU A 431 -23.11 -20.98 13.39
C GLU A 431 -22.38 -22.15 12.74
N TRP A 432 -21.42 -21.87 11.86
CA TRP A 432 -20.62 -22.90 11.18
C TRP A 432 -19.59 -23.56 12.10
N GLU A 433 -18.96 -22.79 13.00
CA GLU A 433 -18.04 -23.34 14.01
C GLU A 433 -18.78 -24.17 15.08
N TRP A 434 -20.03 -23.83 15.37
CA TRP A 434 -20.86 -24.56 16.32
C TRP A 434 -21.38 -25.90 15.77
N ALA A 435 -21.79 -25.92 14.50
CA ALA A 435 -22.34 -27.10 13.82
C ALA A 435 -21.27 -28.19 13.65
#